data_AF-A0A336M7I0-F1
#
_entry.id   AF-A0A336M7I0-F1
#
_cell.length_a   1.000
_cell.length_b   1.000
_cell.length_c   1.000
_cell.angle_alpha   90.00
_cell.angle_beta   90.00
_cell.angle_gamma   90.00
#
_symmetry.space_group_name_H-M   'P 1'
#
loop_
_entity.id
_entity.type
_entity.pdbx_description
1 polymer ?
#
loop_
_entity_poly.entity_id
_entity_poly.type
_entity_poly.pdbx_seq_one_letter_code
_entity_poly.pdbx_strand_id
1 'polypeptide(L)'
;MQYNNLFLSLKLIVVALAVMVLAGKFDYFPECRAYLKEVKENNAEFKPLYWPHETDCSKFYECGAEGTVYELDCPKNLVFSALNSTCGFWGDPECKSQQKNFLATLLGFI
;
A
#
# COMPACT_ATOMS: atom_id res chain seq x y z
N MET A 1 39.38 -3.36 -7.59
CA MET A 1 38.41 -3.94 -8.54
C MET A 1 37.20 -4.49 -7.76
N GLN A 2 36.27 -3.62 -7.32
CA GLN A 2 35.08 -4.06 -6.54
C GLN A 2 33.79 -3.33 -6.98
N TYR A 3 33.86 -2.49 -8.03
CA TYR A 3 32.75 -1.66 -8.51
C TYR A 3 31.88 -2.38 -9.56
N ASN A 4 32.43 -3.34 -10.31
CA ASN A 4 31.72 -4.03 -11.40
C ASN A 4 30.57 -4.92 -10.91
N ASN A 5 30.71 -5.56 -9.74
CA ASN A 5 29.65 -6.40 -9.17
C ASN A 5 28.51 -5.58 -8.59
N LEU A 6 28.81 -4.41 -8.01
CA LEU A 6 27.81 -3.46 -7.52
C LEU A 6 27.04 -2.78 -8.67
N PHE A 7 27.74 -2.49 -9.77
CA PHE A 7 27.11 -1.94 -10.97
C PHE A 7 26.28 -2.97 -11.74
N LEU A 8 26.69 -4.25 -11.73
CA LEU A 8 25.90 -5.36 -12.27
C LEU A 8 24.64 -5.61 -11.45
N SER A 9 24.74 -5.67 -10.12
CA SER A 9 23.58 -5.89 -9.26
C SER A 9 22.58 -4.75 -9.35
N LEU A 10 23.03 -3.51 -9.38
CA LEU A 10 22.16 -2.34 -9.54
C LEU A 10 21.42 -2.38 -10.90
N LYS A 11 22.09 -2.77 -11.98
CA LYS A 11 21.45 -2.94 -13.30
C LYS A 11 20.40 -4.05 -13.29
N LEU A 12 20.64 -5.16 -12.60
CA LEU A 12 19.67 -6.26 -12.49
C LEU A 12 18.40 -5.82 -11.72
N ILE A 13 18.56 -5.03 -10.66
CA ILE A 13 17.42 -4.46 -9.91
C ILE A 13 16.60 -3.53 -10.80
N VAL A 14 17.26 -2.61 -11.53
CA VAL A 14 16.58 -1.67 -12.44
C VAL A 14 15.84 -2.41 -13.55
N VAL A 15 16.46 -3.46 -14.13
CA VAL A 15 15.82 -4.31 -15.15
C VAL A 15 14.63 -5.06 -14.57
N ALA A 16 14.74 -5.64 -13.36
CA ALA A 16 13.63 -6.34 -12.72
C ALA A 16 12.45 -5.40 -12.43
N LEU A 17 12.71 -4.21 -11.90
CA LEU A 17 11.67 -3.18 -11.67
C LEU A 17 11.02 -2.75 -13.00
N ALA A 18 11.81 -2.50 -14.04
CA ALA A 18 11.30 -2.17 -15.36
C ALA A 18 10.44 -3.30 -15.95
N VAL A 19 10.86 -4.55 -15.81
CA VAL A 19 10.07 -5.72 -16.24
C VAL A 19 8.77 -5.83 -15.45
N MET A 20 8.76 -5.56 -14.15
CA MET A 20 7.53 -5.57 -13.34
C MET A 20 6.55 -4.47 -13.79
N VAL A 21 7.06 -3.28 -14.10
CA VAL A 21 6.27 -2.16 -14.63
C VAL A 21 5.71 -2.49 -16.03
N LEU A 22 6.56 -2.98 -16.94
CA LEU A 22 6.18 -3.31 -18.31
C LEU A 22 5.21 -4.51 -18.39
N ALA A 23 5.36 -5.49 -17.50
CA ALA A 23 4.44 -6.62 -17.41
C ALA A 23 3.12 -6.28 -16.70
N GLY A 24 2.95 -5.04 -16.21
CA GLY A 24 1.76 -4.61 -15.48
C GLY A 24 1.53 -5.36 -14.15
N LYS A 25 2.55 -6.07 -13.64
CA LYS A 25 2.49 -6.81 -12.36
C LYS A 25 2.83 -5.92 -11.17
N PHE A 26 2.52 -4.63 -11.27
CA PHE A 26 2.61 -3.71 -10.14
C PHE A 26 1.27 -3.72 -9.38
N ASP A 27 0.92 -4.90 -8.84
CA ASP A 27 -0.24 -5.06 -7.98
C ASP A 27 0.17 -4.70 -6.55
N TYR A 28 0.31 -3.41 -6.25
CA TYR A 28 0.63 -2.95 -4.90
C TYR A 28 -0.53 -3.18 -3.91
N PHE A 29 -1.77 -3.32 -4.43
CA PHE A 29 -2.97 -3.62 -3.65
C PHE A 29 -3.76 -4.81 -4.24
N PRO A 30 -3.27 -6.05 -4.07
CA PRO A 30 -3.97 -7.24 -4.55
C PRO A 30 -5.35 -7.43 -3.87
N GLU A 31 -5.53 -6.91 -2.65
CA GLU A 31 -6.77 -6.99 -1.89
C GLU A 31 -7.91 -6.20 -2.52
N CYS A 32 -7.64 -4.99 -3.02
CA CYS A 32 -8.63 -4.15 -3.70
C CYS A 32 -9.18 -4.86 -4.95
N ARG A 33 -8.28 -5.48 -5.74
CA ARG A 33 -8.67 -6.21 -6.95
C ARG A 33 -9.51 -7.45 -6.62
N ALA A 34 -9.14 -8.19 -5.57
CA ALA A 34 -9.88 -9.36 -5.12
C ALA A 34 -11.29 -9.00 -4.61
N TYR A 35 -11.41 -7.95 -3.79
CA TYR A 35 -12.69 -7.46 -3.29
C TYR A 35 -13.63 -7.05 -4.42
N LEU A 36 -13.15 -6.30 -5.40
CA LEU A 36 -14.00 -5.86 -6.52
C LEU A 36 -14.49 -7.01 -7.40
N LYS A 37 -13.68 -8.07 -7.52
CA LYS A 37 -14.11 -9.28 -8.21
C LYS A 37 -15.30 -9.91 -7.48
N GLU A 38 -15.23 -10.03 -6.16
CA GLU A 38 -16.32 -10.56 -5.33
C GLU A 38 -17.59 -9.70 -5.41
N VAL A 39 -17.45 -8.37 -5.32
CA VAL A 39 -18.59 -7.45 -5.44
C VAL A 39 -19.30 -7.60 -6.78
N LYS A 40 -18.54 -7.69 -7.88
CA LYS A 40 -19.08 -7.87 -9.23
C LYS A 40 -19.76 -9.23 -9.40
N GLU A 41 -19.15 -10.30 -8.90
CA GLU A 41 -19.66 -11.66 -9.02
C GLU A 41 -20.96 -11.87 -8.22
N ASN A 42 -21.05 -11.27 -7.03
CA ASN A 42 -22.22 -11.39 -6.17
C ASN A 42 -23.28 -10.31 -6.40
N ASN A 43 -23.07 -9.40 -7.37
CA ASN A 43 -23.90 -8.21 -7.57
C ASN A 43 -24.15 -7.46 -6.25
N ALA A 44 -23.11 -7.35 -5.43
CA ALA A 44 -23.18 -6.72 -4.12
C ALA A 44 -23.08 -5.19 -4.23
N GLU A 45 -23.56 -4.50 -3.21
CA GLU A 45 -23.35 -3.05 -3.09
C GLU A 45 -21.86 -2.76 -2.85
N PHE A 46 -21.29 -1.88 -3.67
CA PHE A 46 -19.90 -1.46 -3.52
C PHE A 46 -19.72 -0.59 -2.27
N LYS A 47 -18.73 -0.95 -1.44
CA LYS A 47 -18.29 -0.14 -0.29
C LYS A 47 -16.81 0.18 -0.44
N PRO A 48 -16.38 1.45 -0.29
CA PRO A 48 -14.97 1.79 -0.36
C PRO A 48 -14.22 1.13 0.80
N LEU A 49 -13.05 0.58 0.48
CA LEU A 49 -12.11 0.03 1.44
C LEU A 49 -10.95 0.99 1.62
N TYR A 50 -10.47 1.09 2.86
CA TYR A 50 -9.42 2.02 3.22
C TYR A 50 -8.25 1.30 3.89
N TRP A 51 -7.03 1.67 3.53
CA TRP A 51 -5.80 1.14 4.13
C TRP A 51 -4.90 2.27 4.64
N PRO A 52 -4.17 2.05 5.75
CA PRO A 52 -3.19 3.03 6.21
C PRO A 52 -2.00 3.08 5.26
N HIS A 53 -1.42 4.27 5.10
CA HIS A 53 -0.15 4.42 4.42
C HIS A 53 0.99 3.84 5.28
N GLU A 54 1.98 3.23 4.64
CA GLU A 54 2.98 2.37 5.29
C GLU A 54 3.92 3.15 6.21
N THR A 55 4.14 4.43 5.89
CA THR A 55 5.16 5.27 6.53
C THR A 55 4.63 6.60 7.06
N ASP A 56 3.48 7.06 6.57
CA ASP A 56 2.94 8.39 6.85
C ASP A 56 1.53 8.24 7.38
N CYS A 57 1.37 8.40 8.69
CA CYS A 57 0.09 8.21 9.35
C CYS A 57 -0.95 9.26 8.97
N SER A 58 -0.53 10.38 8.35
CA SER A 58 -1.45 11.37 7.82
C SER A 58 -1.99 11.01 6.44
N LYS A 59 -1.59 9.87 5.88
CA LYS A 59 -2.02 9.37 4.57
C LYS A 59 -2.75 8.03 4.70
N PHE A 60 -3.63 7.76 3.74
CA PHE A 60 -4.33 6.50 3.59
C PHE A 60 -4.65 6.23 2.12
N TYR A 61 -5.01 4.99 1.82
CA TYR A 61 -5.38 4.54 0.49
C TYR A 61 -6.87 4.24 0.44
N GLU A 62 -7.56 4.70 -0.61
CA GLU A 62 -8.96 4.36 -0.92
C GLU A 62 -9.02 3.48 -2.16
N CYS A 63 -9.66 2.31 -2.07
CA CYS A 63 -10.00 1.49 -3.23
C CYS A 63 -11.29 1.98 -3.88
N GLY A 64 -11.18 2.55 -5.07
CA GLY A 64 -12.34 2.98 -5.87
C GLY A 64 -13.05 1.83 -6.58
N ALA A 65 -14.26 2.09 -7.08
CA ALA A 65 -15.13 1.09 -7.71
C ALA A 65 -14.54 0.41 -8.96
N GLU A 66 -13.55 1.05 -9.61
CA GLU A 66 -12.87 0.52 -10.80
C GLU A 66 -11.57 -0.24 -10.47
N GLY A 67 -11.17 -0.31 -9.21
CA GLY A 67 -9.92 -0.94 -8.78
C GLY A 67 -8.71 -0.01 -8.81
N THR A 68 -8.96 1.27 -9.07
CA THR A 68 -7.96 2.31 -8.87
C THR A 68 -7.85 2.62 -7.39
N VAL A 69 -6.63 2.59 -6.88
CA VAL A 69 -6.33 2.96 -5.49
C VAL A 69 -5.80 4.38 -5.47
N TYR A 70 -6.41 5.22 -4.63
CA TYR A 70 -6.03 6.62 -4.48
C TYR A 70 -5.33 6.80 -3.15
N GLU A 71 -4.16 7.43 -3.15
CA GLU A 71 -3.53 7.94 -1.94
C GLU A 71 -4.19 9.28 -1.57
N LEU A 72 -4.66 9.37 -0.34
CA LEU A 72 -5.38 10.52 0.19
C LEU A 72 -4.75 10.99 1.49
N ASP A 73 -4.79 12.29 1.71
CA ASP A 73 -4.31 12.91 2.95
C ASP A 73 -5.49 13.10 3.93
N CYS A 74 -5.24 12.77 5.20
CA CYS A 74 -6.11 13.18 6.29
C CYS A 74 -6.05 14.71 6.48
N PRO A 75 -7.19 15.36 6.75
CA PRO A 75 -7.20 16.79 6.98
C PRO A 75 -6.49 17.16 8.28
N LYS A 76 -5.82 18.33 8.29
CA LYS A 76 -5.30 19.05 9.48
C LYS A 76 -4.85 18.18 10.65
N ASN A 77 -3.59 17.73 10.67
CA ASN A 77 -3.02 17.08 11.85
C ASN A 77 -3.93 15.95 12.37
N LEU A 78 -4.50 15.15 11.46
CA LEU A 78 -5.19 13.92 11.81
C LEU A 78 -4.41 12.75 11.24
N VAL A 79 -4.59 11.60 11.86
CA VAL A 79 -3.99 10.33 11.48
C VAL A 79 -5.09 9.35 11.10
N PHE A 80 -4.83 8.53 10.09
CA PHE A 80 -5.80 7.52 9.66
C PHE A 80 -5.84 6.34 10.65
N SER A 81 -7.04 6.04 11.15
CA SER A 81 -7.34 4.82 11.91
C SER A 81 -7.99 3.80 10.97
N ALA A 82 -7.31 2.67 10.77
CA ALA A 82 -7.81 1.52 10.05
C ALA A 82 -8.96 0.83 10.80
N LEU A 83 -8.95 0.83 12.14
CA LEU A 83 -10.05 0.25 12.92
C LEU A 83 -11.37 1.00 12.69
N ASN A 84 -11.29 2.34 12.63
CA ASN A 84 -12.46 3.19 12.43
C ASN A 84 -12.67 3.58 10.96
N SER A 85 -11.75 3.22 10.07
CA SER A 85 -11.73 3.65 8.66
C SER A 85 -11.91 5.16 8.48
N THR A 86 -11.28 5.96 9.36
CA THR A 86 -11.45 7.42 9.37
C THR A 86 -10.23 8.14 9.95
N CYS A 87 -10.15 9.45 9.73
CA CYS A 87 -9.09 10.29 10.28
C CYS A 87 -9.44 10.73 11.72
N GLY A 88 -8.54 10.45 12.66
CA GLY A 88 -8.64 10.78 14.09
C GLY A 88 -7.42 11.58 14.59
N PHE A 89 -7.41 11.94 15.88
CA PHE A 89 -6.32 12.74 16.46
C PHE A 89 -5.04 11.92 16.73
N TRP A 90 -3.88 12.60 16.83
CA TRP A 90 -2.52 12.05 17.06
C TRP A 90 -2.29 11.18 18.32
N GLY A 91 -3.32 10.73 19.02
CA GLY A 91 -3.23 9.79 20.14
C GLY A 91 -3.52 8.34 19.76
N ASP A 92 -3.91 8.08 18.51
CA ASP A 92 -4.30 6.75 18.08
C ASP A 92 -3.08 5.80 18.06
N PRO A 93 -3.10 4.66 18.79
CA PRO A 93 -2.00 3.71 18.80
C PRO A 93 -1.71 3.09 17.42
N GLU A 94 -2.64 3.19 16.48
CA GLU A 94 -2.55 2.53 15.17
C GLU A 94 -1.40 3.05 14.29
N CYS A 95 -1.11 4.35 14.33
CA CYS A 95 0.04 4.92 13.60
C CYS A 95 1.37 4.22 13.96
N LYS A 96 1.52 3.78 15.22
CA LYS A 96 2.74 3.13 15.71
C LYS A 96 2.80 1.64 15.36
N SER A 97 1.67 0.97 15.14
CA SER A 97 1.65 -0.44 14.73
C SER A 97 1.86 -0.59 13.22
N GLN A 98 1.36 0.37 12.43
CA GLN A 98 1.48 0.40 10.97
C GLN A 98 2.95 0.44 10.50
N GLN A 99 3.78 1.33 11.08
CA GLN A 99 5.22 1.42 10.74
C GLN A 99 6.03 0.17 11.11
N LYS A 100 5.62 -0.58 12.13
CA LYS A 100 6.33 -1.79 12.55
C LYS A 100 6.14 -2.94 11.57
N ASN A 101 4.97 -3.02 10.94
CA ASN A 101 4.65 -4.07 9.98
C ASN A 101 5.44 -3.87 8.67
N PHE A 102 5.59 -2.63 8.19
CA PHE A 102 6.40 -2.37 7.00
C PHE A 102 7.88 -2.72 7.20
N LEU A 103 8.46 -2.37 8.36
CA LEU A 103 9.82 -2.76 8.72
C LEU A 103 9.98 -4.28 8.86
N ALA A 104 8.96 -4.98 9.39
CA ALA A 104 8.96 -6.44 9.47
C ALA A 104 8.91 -7.10 8.08
N THR A 105 8.13 -6.55 7.14
CA THR A 105 8.05 -7.03 5.74
C THR A 105 9.34 -6.75 4.98
N LEU A 106 9.97 -5.58 5.15
CA LEU A 106 11.25 -5.24 4.51
C LEU A 106 12.44 -6.06 5.06
N LEU A 107 12.36 -6.48 6.31
CA LEU A 107 13.40 -7.30 6.96
C LEU A 107 13.12 -8.82 6.87
N GLY A 108 12.05 -9.24 6.17
CA GLY A 108 11.77 -10.66 5.92
C GLY A 108 11.39 -11.45 7.17
N PHE A 109 10.73 -10.82 8.15
CA PHE A 109 10.25 -11.50 9.37
C PHE A 109 8.87 -12.17 9.21
N ILE A 110 8.42 -12.43 7.98
CA ILE A 110 7.21 -13.19 7.64
C ILE A 110 7.56 -14.23 6.59
#